data_AF-A0A850QV40-F1
#
_entry.id   AF-A0A850QV40-F1
#
_cell.length_a   1.000
_cell.length_b   1.000
_cell.length_c   1.000
_cell.angle_alpha   90.00
_cell.angle_beta   90.00
_cell.angle_gamma   90.00
#
_symmetry.space_group_name_H-M   'P 1'
#
loop_
_entity.id
_entity.type
_entity.pdbx_description
1 polymer ?
#
loop_
_entity_poly.entity_id
_entity_poly.type
_entity_poly.pdbx_seq_one_letter_code
_entity_poly.pdbx_strand_id
1 'polypeptide(L)'
;PSGIKIPTPDSQVRGKIVCEFALFGFAGNHIEANVMAAARDNVTPIQCYNKIPYNAMKLNVGEQNLPLTHSLLNKSLEGAVLSVLKKAEDEDALILRVYNPSENEVINDTVTFTSEVTLWKETQLDEKVLPNEVDTASLGTLKPCQVKSFQVKF
;
A
#
# COMPACT_ATOMS: atom_id res chain seq x y z
N PRO A 1 25.99 -0.68 26.29
CA PRO A 1 26.83 0.40 25.72
C PRO A 1 28.17 -0.15 25.22
N SER A 2 28.30 -0.40 23.91
CA SER A 2 29.55 -0.88 23.30
C SER A 2 30.61 0.21 23.39
N GLY A 3 31.59 0.01 24.27
CA GLY A 3 32.54 1.01 24.75
C GLY A 3 33.74 1.23 23.84
N ILE A 4 33.53 1.59 22.57
CA ILE A 4 34.59 2.10 21.70
C ILE A 4 34.27 3.58 21.39
N LYS A 5 35.03 4.50 22.00
CA LYS A 5 34.97 5.95 21.71
C LYS A 5 35.65 6.26 20.38
N ILE A 6 35.01 5.91 19.26
CA ILE A 6 35.39 6.41 17.94
C ILE A 6 34.70 7.76 17.73
N PRO A 7 35.41 8.83 17.32
CA PRO A 7 34.78 10.09 16.98
C PRO A 7 33.87 9.90 15.77
N THR A 8 32.61 10.34 15.87
CA THR A 8 31.62 10.32 14.78
C THR A 8 31.30 11.75 14.33
N PRO A 9 32.24 12.45 13.64
CA PRO A 9 32.06 13.84 13.22
C PRO A 9 30.84 14.05 12.31
N ASP A 10 30.43 13.01 11.58
CA ASP A 10 29.28 13.07 10.67
C ASP A 10 27.93 12.94 11.40
N SER A 11 27.91 12.43 12.64
CA SER A 11 26.69 12.39 13.47
C SER A 11 26.24 13.76 13.98
N GLN A 12 26.95 14.83 13.60
CA GLN A 12 26.62 16.20 13.97
C GLN A 12 25.44 16.78 13.17
N VAL A 13 24.97 16.08 12.12
CA VAL A 13 23.82 16.47 11.28
C VAL A 13 23.94 17.93 10.79
N ARG A 14 25.14 18.30 10.34
CA ARG A 14 25.44 19.67 9.88
C ARG A 14 24.94 19.86 8.45
N GLY A 15 24.39 21.04 8.15
CA GLY A 15 23.92 21.41 6.81
C GLY A 15 22.46 21.88 6.80
N LYS A 16 21.86 21.93 5.61
CA LYS A 16 20.44 22.29 5.46
C LYS A 16 19.56 21.12 5.87
N ILE A 17 18.63 21.37 6.79
CA ILE A 17 17.62 20.41 7.23
C ILE A 17 16.26 20.96 6.79
N VAL A 18 15.46 20.11 6.14
CA VAL A 18 14.07 20.39 5.80
C VAL A 18 13.24 19.32 6.50
N CYS A 19 12.29 19.75 7.34
CA CYS A 19 11.40 18.86 8.06
C CYS A 19 9.96 19.19 7.67
N GLU A 20 9.18 18.15 7.38
CA GLU A 20 7.77 18.25 7.02
C GLU A 20 6.95 17.50 8.07
N PHE A 21 5.92 18.17 8.60
CA PHE A 21 5.04 17.62 9.62
C PHE A 21 3.59 17.93 9.25
N ALA A 22 2.69 17.04 9.64
CA ALA A 22 1.26 17.24 9.51
C ALA A 22 0.59 17.01 10.87
N LEU A 23 -0.43 17.82 11.17
CA LEU A 23 -1.31 17.63 12.32
C LEU A 23 -2.69 17.23 11.80
N PHE A 24 -3.21 16.11 12.30
CA PHE A 24 -4.54 15.63 11.97
C PHE A 24 -5.40 15.68 13.23
N GLY A 25 -6.27 16.69 13.31
CA GLY A 25 -7.21 16.83 14.42
C GLY A 25 -8.42 15.92 14.22
N PHE A 26 -8.76 15.13 15.24
CA PHE A 26 -9.96 14.30 15.27
C PHE A 26 -10.59 14.35 16.66
N ALA A 27 -11.86 13.94 16.75
CA ALA A 27 -12.57 13.76 18.01
C ALA A 27 -12.88 12.27 18.20
N GLY A 28 -12.88 11.81 19.45
CA GLY A 28 -13.14 10.39 19.77
C GLY A 28 -11.90 9.51 19.59
N ASN A 29 -12.06 8.39 18.88
CA ASN A 29 -11.03 7.36 18.71
C ASN A 29 -10.23 7.57 17.41
N HIS A 30 -8.91 7.39 17.46
CA HIS A 30 -8.02 7.50 16.29
C HIS A 30 -8.28 6.41 15.23
N ILE A 31 -8.81 5.25 15.64
CA ILE A 31 -9.18 4.16 14.72
C ILE A 31 -10.41 4.56 13.91
N GLU A 32 -11.49 5.00 14.58
CA GLU A 32 -12.73 5.47 13.93
C GLU A 32 -12.48 6.69 13.05
N ALA A 33 -11.55 7.56 13.45
CA ALA A 33 -11.14 8.72 12.68
C ALA A 33 -10.20 8.40 11.50
N ASN A 34 -9.88 7.13 11.26
CA ASN A 34 -9.02 6.66 10.16
C ASN A 34 -7.65 7.36 10.09
N VAL A 35 -7.09 7.71 11.26
CA VAL A 35 -5.84 8.49 11.35
C VAL A 35 -4.69 7.79 10.62
N MET A 36 -4.63 6.46 10.70
CA MET A 36 -3.58 5.68 10.05
C MET A 36 -3.68 5.70 8.52
N ALA A 37 -4.90 5.68 7.97
CA ALA A 37 -5.12 5.81 6.53
C ALA A 37 -4.76 7.23 6.06
N ALA A 38 -5.22 8.26 6.79
CA ALA A 38 -4.91 9.66 6.48
C ALA A 38 -3.39 9.94 6.53
N ALA A 39 -2.68 9.38 7.51
CA ALA A 39 -1.22 9.50 7.60
C ALA A 39 -0.51 8.84 6.40
N ARG A 40 -1.03 7.70 5.91
CA ARG A 40 -0.48 7.02 4.73
C ARG A 40 -0.72 7.82 3.45
N ASP A 41 -1.91 8.40 3.29
CA ASP A 41 -2.22 9.25 2.15
C ASP A 41 -1.38 10.53 2.15
N ASN A 42 -1.16 11.14 3.33
CA ASN A 42 -0.35 12.36 3.46
C ASN A 42 1.11 12.17 3.00
N VAL A 43 1.68 10.97 3.14
CA VAL A 43 3.04 10.66 2.68
C VAL A 43 3.08 10.08 1.26
N THR A 44 1.94 9.99 0.57
CA THR A 44 1.82 9.40 -0.77
C THR A 44 1.48 10.47 -1.80
N PRO A 45 2.48 11.04 -2.51
CA PRO A 45 2.24 12.10 -3.47
C PRO A 45 1.55 11.60 -4.74
N ILE A 46 0.64 12.42 -5.27
CA ILE A 46 0.03 12.21 -6.58
C ILE A 46 1.12 12.28 -7.66
N GLN A 47 1.22 11.22 -8.47
CA GLN A 47 2.16 11.15 -9.58
C GLN A 47 1.51 11.69 -10.86
N CYS A 48 2.17 12.65 -11.50
CA CYS A 48 1.71 13.24 -12.75
C CYS A 48 2.74 12.97 -13.86
N TYR A 49 2.28 12.47 -15.00
CA TYR A 49 3.11 12.30 -16.20
C TYR A 49 2.37 12.84 -17.43
N ASN A 50 3.05 13.65 -18.23
CA ASN A 50 2.50 14.17 -19.47
C ASN A 50 2.87 13.24 -20.64
N LYS A 51 1.90 12.53 -21.19
CA LYS A 51 2.08 11.69 -22.37
C LYS A 51 1.97 12.55 -23.63
N ILE A 52 3.03 12.60 -24.43
CA ILE A 52 2.97 13.20 -25.76
C ILE A 52 2.04 12.38 -26.69
N PRO A 53 1.25 13.03 -27.56
CA PRO A 53 0.29 12.33 -28.43
C PRO A 53 0.93 11.54 -29.57
N TYR A 54 2.23 11.71 -29.80
CA TYR A 54 2.98 11.05 -30.88
C TYR A 54 3.96 10.02 -30.30
N ASN A 55 4.11 8.90 -30.99
CA ASN A 55 5.20 7.98 -30.70
C ASN A 55 6.54 8.68 -31.02
N ALA A 56 7.55 8.52 -30.17
CA ALA A 56 8.87 9.07 -30.45
C ALA A 56 9.33 8.66 -31.86
N MET A 57 9.69 9.64 -32.69
CA MET A 57 10.15 9.45 -34.08
C MET A 57 9.10 8.94 -35.09
N LYS A 58 7.80 8.90 -34.74
CA LYS A 58 6.69 8.64 -35.70
C LYS A 58 5.65 9.75 -35.62
N LEU A 59 5.28 10.33 -36.77
CA LEU A 59 4.23 11.36 -36.88
C LEU A 59 2.79 10.83 -36.73
N ASN A 60 2.63 9.51 -36.60
CA ASN A 60 1.31 8.91 -36.38
C ASN A 60 0.87 9.16 -34.94
N VAL A 61 -0.40 9.53 -34.77
CA VAL A 61 -1.04 9.61 -33.45
C VAL A 61 -0.89 8.25 -32.76
N GLY A 62 -0.39 8.26 -31.53
CA GLY A 62 -0.25 7.04 -30.74
C GLY A 62 -1.63 6.44 -30.45
N GLU A 63 -1.75 5.12 -30.57
CA GLU A 63 -3.00 4.44 -30.23
C GLU A 63 -3.33 4.62 -28.74
N GLN A 64 -4.60 4.94 -28.46
CA GLN A 64 -5.14 5.03 -27.12
C GLN A 64 -5.97 3.77 -26.83
N ASN A 65 -5.29 2.70 -26.45
CA ASN A 65 -5.91 1.39 -26.19
C ASN A 65 -6.31 1.19 -24.71
N LEU A 66 -6.20 2.24 -23.89
CA LEU A 66 -6.55 2.23 -22.46
C LEU A 66 -7.53 3.37 -22.15
N PRO A 67 -8.45 3.16 -21.18
CA PRO A 67 -9.39 4.20 -20.77
C PRO A 67 -8.66 5.41 -20.16
N LEU A 68 -9.23 6.60 -20.35
CA LEU A 68 -8.71 7.85 -19.76
C LEU A 68 -8.75 7.85 -18.23
N THR A 69 -9.69 7.11 -17.65
CA THR A 69 -9.87 6.99 -16.22
C THR A 69 -9.99 5.51 -15.89
N HIS A 70 -9.17 5.05 -14.95
CA HIS A 70 -9.17 3.68 -14.49
C HIS A 70 -8.90 3.66 -12.98
N SER A 71 -9.68 2.88 -12.24
CA SER A 71 -9.34 2.48 -10.88
C SER A 71 -8.92 1.03 -10.92
N LEU A 72 -7.79 0.68 -10.31
CA LEU A 72 -7.34 -0.71 -10.21
C LEU A 72 -8.15 -1.46 -9.15
N LEU A 73 -8.36 -0.83 -8.00
CA LEU A 73 -9.06 -1.37 -6.86
C LEU A 73 -9.84 -0.29 -6.11
N ASN A 74 -10.81 -0.70 -5.31
CA ASN A 74 -11.53 0.14 -4.37
C ASN A 74 -11.56 -0.53 -2.99
N LYS A 75 -11.20 0.25 -1.97
CA LYS A 75 -11.17 -0.16 -0.57
C LYS A 75 -11.66 1.00 0.29
N SER A 76 -12.49 0.71 1.29
CA SER A 76 -12.85 1.70 2.32
C SER A 76 -11.60 2.18 3.07
N LEU A 77 -11.61 3.44 3.51
CA LEU A 77 -10.59 3.97 4.43
C LEU A 77 -10.74 3.38 5.84
N GLU A 78 -11.95 2.90 6.17
CA GLU A 78 -12.24 2.21 7.41
C GLU A 78 -11.66 0.79 7.41
N GLY A 79 -11.38 0.26 8.61
CA GLY A 79 -10.92 -1.11 8.80
C GLY A 79 -9.41 -1.27 8.56
N ALA A 80 -9.04 -2.21 7.69
CA ALA A 80 -7.64 -2.58 7.51
C ALA A 80 -6.91 -1.50 6.70
N VAL A 81 -5.66 -1.18 7.00
CA VAL A 81 -4.91 -0.17 6.24
C VAL A 81 -4.09 -0.83 5.15
N LEU A 82 -4.23 -0.35 3.92
CA LEU A 82 -3.40 -0.80 2.78
C LEU A 82 -1.97 -0.24 2.94
N SER A 83 -1.01 -1.14 3.13
CA SER A 83 0.40 -0.79 3.33
C SER A 83 1.24 -0.96 2.07
N VAL A 84 0.97 -2.01 1.28
CA VAL A 84 1.73 -2.37 0.09
C VAL A 84 0.78 -2.81 -1.02
N LEU A 85 1.06 -2.31 -2.22
CA LEU A 85 0.60 -2.88 -3.48
C LEU A 85 1.81 -2.91 -4.42
N LYS A 86 2.29 -4.10 -4.77
CA LYS A 86 3.45 -4.26 -5.66
C LYS A 86 3.28 -5.45 -6.59
N LYS A 87 4.16 -5.60 -7.58
CA LYS A 87 4.31 -6.85 -8.33
C LYS A 87 5.02 -7.90 -7.46
N ALA A 88 4.59 -9.15 -7.52
CA ALA A 88 5.30 -10.30 -6.94
C ALA A 88 6.71 -10.42 -7.54
N GLU A 89 7.65 -10.93 -6.74
CA GLU A 89 9.06 -11.05 -7.16
C GLU A 89 9.21 -12.07 -8.29
N ASP A 90 8.69 -13.28 -8.08
CA ASP A 90 8.92 -14.43 -8.95
C ASP A 90 7.80 -14.71 -9.96
N GLU A 91 6.66 -14.02 -9.83
CA GLU A 91 5.47 -14.30 -10.63
C GLU A 91 4.85 -13.03 -11.25
N ASP A 92 4.04 -13.23 -12.30
CA ASP A 92 3.14 -12.20 -12.82
C ASP A 92 1.87 -12.17 -11.98
N ALA A 93 2.00 -11.56 -10.80
CA ALA A 93 0.94 -11.40 -9.81
C ALA A 93 1.15 -10.08 -9.08
N LEU A 94 0.11 -9.57 -8.43
CA LEU A 94 0.23 -8.49 -7.46
C LEU A 94 0.31 -9.04 -6.04
N ILE A 95 1.06 -8.35 -5.18
CA ILE A 95 1.08 -8.54 -3.73
C ILE A 95 0.37 -7.36 -3.09
N LEU A 96 -0.73 -7.63 -2.41
CA LEU A 96 -1.50 -6.69 -1.62
C LEU A 96 -1.26 -6.99 -0.13
N ARG A 97 -0.85 -5.98 0.65
CA ARG A 97 -0.61 -6.14 2.10
C ARG A 97 -1.42 -5.15 2.90
N VAL A 98 -2.14 -5.67 3.88
CA VAL A 98 -2.95 -4.89 4.81
C VAL A 98 -2.56 -5.19 6.24
N TYR A 99 -2.81 -4.24 7.14
CA TYR A 99 -2.70 -4.47 8.57
C TYR A 99 -3.90 -3.92 9.33
N ASN A 100 -4.17 -4.51 10.50
CA ASN A 100 -5.16 -3.99 11.43
C ASN A 100 -4.53 -2.86 12.26
N PRO A 101 -5.04 -1.61 12.17
CA PRO A 101 -4.50 -0.49 12.95
C PRO A 101 -4.89 -0.55 14.43
N SER A 102 -5.87 -1.36 14.82
CA SER A 102 -6.35 -1.46 16.21
C SER A 102 -5.46 -2.35 17.07
N GLU A 103 -5.16 -1.90 18.28
CA GLU A 103 -4.40 -2.67 19.27
C GLU A 103 -5.25 -3.68 20.06
N ASN A 104 -6.59 -3.53 20.02
CA ASN A 104 -7.49 -4.33 20.86
C ASN A 104 -8.59 -5.05 20.08
N GLU A 105 -9.01 -4.53 18.93
CA GLU A 105 -10.17 -5.01 18.21
C GLU A 105 -9.79 -5.91 17.03
N VAL A 106 -10.64 -6.90 16.79
CA VAL A 106 -10.57 -7.76 15.61
C VAL A 106 -11.42 -7.13 14.51
N ILE A 107 -10.88 -7.01 13.31
CA ILE A 107 -11.58 -6.43 12.16
C ILE A 107 -11.82 -7.47 11.07
N ASN A 108 -12.89 -7.28 10.30
CA ASN A 108 -13.14 -8.01 9.05
C ASN A 108 -13.27 -6.97 7.95
N ASP A 109 -12.62 -7.20 6.82
CA ASP A 109 -12.56 -6.22 5.74
C ASP A 109 -12.41 -6.89 4.38
N THR A 110 -12.71 -6.15 3.32
CA THR A 110 -12.71 -6.64 1.94
C THR A 110 -12.08 -5.60 1.01
N VAL A 111 -11.68 -6.05 -0.17
CA VAL A 111 -11.20 -5.17 -1.24
C VAL A 111 -11.88 -5.57 -2.54
N THR A 112 -12.20 -4.60 -3.37
CA THR A 112 -12.79 -4.86 -4.69
C THR A 112 -11.80 -4.48 -5.78
N PHE A 113 -11.71 -5.30 -6.82
CA PHE A 113 -10.91 -5.01 -8.00
C PHE A 113 -11.82 -4.76 -9.20
N THR A 114 -11.37 -3.91 -10.10
CA THR A 114 -12.14 -3.61 -11.33
C THR A 114 -12.10 -4.77 -12.32
N SER A 115 -10.98 -5.50 -12.35
CA SER A 115 -10.82 -6.71 -13.15
C SER A 115 -11.20 -7.95 -12.34
N GLU A 116 -11.67 -8.98 -13.03
CA GLU A 116 -11.97 -10.29 -12.43
C GLU A 116 -10.70 -10.88 -11.80
N VAL A 117 -10.79 -11.31 -10.54
CA VAL A 117 -9.67 -11.92 -9.82
C VAL A 117 -9.67 -13.42 -10.11
N THR A 118 -8.65 -13.89 -10.83
CA THR A 118 -8.48 -15.31 -11.19
C THR A 118 -7.78 -16.12 -10.09
N LEU A 119 -6.99 -15.45 -9.24
CA LEU A 119 -6.31 -16.10 -8.11
C LEU A 119 -6.24 -15.16 -6.91
N TRP A 120 -6.57 -15.71 -5.74
CA TRP A 120 -6.46 -15.05 -4.45
C TRP A 120 -5.88 -16.02 -3.44
N LYS A 121 -4.66 -15.75 -2.95
CA LYS A 121 -3.99 -16.62 -1.96
C LYS A 121 -3.32 -15.79 -0.89
N GLU A 122 -3.47 -16.19 0.37
CA GLU A 122 -2.71 -15.56 1.45
C GLU A 122 -1.24 -15.99 1.36
N THR A 123 -0.33 -15.05 1.62
CA THR A 123 1.10 -15.28 1.63
C THR A 123 1.72 -14.78 2.91
N GLN A 124 2.89 -15.32 3.23
CA GLN A 124 3.79 -14.75 4.21
C GLN A 124 4.39 -13.43 3.70
N LEU A 125 5.16 -12.77 4.56
CA LEU A 125 5.83 -11.52 4.21
C LEU A 125 6.93 -11.70 3.16
N ASP A 126 7.44 -12.92 3.02
CA ASP A 126 8.39 -13.38 1.99
C ASP A 126 7.70 -13.98 0.76
N GLU A 127 6.42 -13.67 0.54
CA GLU A 127 5.60 -14.07 -0.60
C GLU A 127 5.33 -15.58 -0.74
N LYS A 128 5.77 -16.40 0.22
CA LYS A 128 5.44 -17.83 0.24
C LYS A 128 3.95 -18.03 0.52
N VAL A 129 3.28 -18.71 -0.41
CA VAL A 129 1.86 -19.06 -0.33
C VAL A 129 1.58 -19.92 0.89
N LEU A 130 0.54 -19.55 1.64
CA LEU A 130 0.01 -20.35 2.73
C LEU A 130 -0.97 -21.40 2.18
N PRO A 131 -1.05 -22.59 2.79
CA PRO A 131 -1.92 -23.68 2.31
C PRO A 131 -3.39 -23.50 2.73
N ASN A 132 -3.84 -22.27 2.96
CA ASN A 132 -5.21 -21.97 3.40
C ASN A 132 -6.11 -21.61 2.22
N GLU A 133 -7.39 -21.97 2.35
CA GLU A 133 -8.44 -21.46 1.47
C GLU A 133 -8.98 -20.16 2.06
N VAL A 134 -9.05 -19.13 1.22
CA VAL A 134 -9.57 -17.81 1.58
C VAL A 134 -10.53 -17.38 0.48
N ASP A 135 -11.67 -16.81 0.88
CA ASP A 135 -12.63 -16.26 -0.08
C ASP A 135 -11.97 -15.17 -0.94
N THR A 136 -12.24 -15.20 -2.24
CA THR A 136 -11.71 -14.22 -3.20
C THR A 136 -12.05 -12.79 -2.74
N ALA A 137 -11.07 -11.89 -2.80
CA ALA A 137 -11.20 -10.48 -2.41
C ALA A 137 -11.54 -10.23 -0.92
N SER A 138 -11.60 -11.27 -0.09
CA SER A 138 -11.75 -11.14 1.36
C SER A 138 -10.38 -11.02 2.03
N LEU A 139 -10.24 -10.03 2.92
CA LEU A 139 -9.07 -9.93 3.81
C LEU A 139 -9.24 -10.85 5.04
N GLY A 140 -10.42 -11.44 5.18
CA GLY A 140 -10.84 -12.26 6.31
C GLY A 140 -10.75 -11.51 7.63
N THR A 141 -10.61 -12.27 8.71
CA THR A 141 -10.45 -11.72 10.05
C THR A 141 -9.01 -11.33 10.32
N LEU A 142 -8.75 -10.07 10.70
CA LEU A 142 -7.46 -9.59 11.17
C LEU A 142 -7.50 -9.35 12.68
N LYS A 143 -6.66 -10.07 13.42
CA LYS A 143 -6.44 -9.86 14.85
C LYS A 143 -5.81 -8.49 15.12
N PRO A 144 -5.83 -8.00 16.37
CA PRO A 144 -5.18 -6.74 16.70
C PRO A 144 -3.72 -6.71 16.26
N CYS A 145 -3.31 -5.61 15.63
CA CYS A 145 -1.97 -5.41 15.04
C CYS A 145 -1.52 -6.48 14.02
N GLN A 146 -2.42 -7.32 13.52
CA GLN A 146 -2.06 -8.37 12.56
C GLN A 146 -1.85 -7.78 11.16
N VAL A 147 -0.83 -8.28 10.47
CA VAL A 147 -0.60 -8.06 9.05
C VAL A 147 -1.01 -9.29 8.26
N LYS A 148 -1.59 -9.09 7.08
CA LYS A 148 -1.84 -10.14 6.08
C LYS A 148 -1.38 -9.69 4.71
N SER A 149 -0.85 -10.63 3.94
CA SER A 149 -0.45 -10.40 2.55
C SER A 149 -1.21 -11.36 1.64
N PHE A 150 -1.58 -10.88 0.46
CA PHE A 150 -2.34 -11.63 -0.52
C PHE A 150 -1.68 -11.52 -1.88
N GLN A 151 -1.49 -12.66 -2.53
CA GLN A 151 -1.15 -12.76 -3.94
C GLN A 151 -2.43 -12.73 -4.77
N VAL A 152 -2.47 -11.83 -5.75
CA VAL A 152 -3.63 -11.54 -6.60
C VAL A 152 -3.26 -11.70 -8.07
N LYS A 153 -4.05 -12.43 -8.85
CA LYS A 153 -3.95 -12.47 -10.32
C LYS A 153 -5.30 -12.12 -10.96
N PHE A 154 -5.23 -11.62 -12.19
CA PHE A 154 -6.37 -11.28 -13.04
C PHE A 154 -6.36 -12.11 -14.32
#